data_AF-A0A534RJH4-F1
#
_entry.id   AF-A0A534RJH4-F1
#
_cell.length_a   1.000
_cell.length_b   1.000
_cell.length_c   1.000
_cell.angle_alpha   90.00
_cell.angle_beta   90.00
_cell.angle_gamma   90.00
#
_symmetry.space_group_name_H-M   'P 1'
#
loop_
_entity.id
_entity.type
_entity.pdbx_description
1 polymer ?
#
loop_
_entity_poly.entity_id
_entity_poly.type
_entity_poly.pdbx_seq_one_letter_code
_entity_poly.pdbx_strand_id
1 'polypeptide(L)' 'DVEVVFLYPWAVVFRQLGSFGFVEMLVFVLILAAGLIYIIKKGALESA' A
#
# COMPACT_ATOMS: atom_id res chain seq x y z
N ASP A 1 5.19 10.58 -2.44
CA ASP A 1 6.52 10.32 -3.05
C ASP A 1 7.32 9.16 -2.46
N VAL A 2 7.35 8.95 -1.13
CA VAL A 2 8.06 7.78 -0.55
C VAL A 2 7.47 6.42 -0.96
N GLU A 3 6.16 6.36 -1.23
CA GLU A 3 5.46 5.14 -1.63
C GLU A 3 5.97 4.61 -2.97
N VAL A 4 6.29 5.50 -3.91
CA VAL A 4 6.81 5.16 -5.24
C VAL A 4 8.23 4.61 -5.13
N VAL A 5 9.04 5.14 -4.19
CA VAL A 5 10.40 4.66 -3.91
C VAL A 5 10.39 3.23 -3.37
N PHE A 6 9.36 2.86 -2.60
CA PHE A 6 9.16 1.48 -2.14
C PHE A 6 8.54 0.57 -3.22
N LEU A 7 7.66 1.09 -4.08
CA LEU A 7 7.05 0.33 -5.19
C LEU A 7 8.06 -0.06 -6.28
N TYR A 8 9.04 0.81 -6.55
CA TYR A 8 9.97 0.65 -7.67
C TYR A 8 10.79 -0.65 -7.62
N PRO A 9 11.53 -0.96 -6.53
CA PRO A 9 12.28 -2.20 -6.44
C PRO A 9 11.33 -3.42 -6.43
N TRP A 10 10.20 -3.33 -5.73
CA TRP A 10 9.19 -4.40 -5.70
C TRP A 10 8.67 -4.73 -7.11
N ALA A 11 8.32 -3.74 -7.93
CA ALA A 11 7.84 -3.93 -9.30
C ALA A 11 8.92 -4.54 -10.22
N VAL A 12 10.19 -4.22 -9.99
CA VAL A 12 11.33 -4.78 -10.74
C VAL A 12 11.54 -6.26 -10.39
N VAL A 13 11.42 -6.64 -9.11
CA VAL A 13 11.58 -8.04 -8.68
C VAL A 13 10.30 -8.87 -8.76
N PHE A 14 9.14 -8.25 -8.97
CA PHE A 14 7.84 -8.93 -9.10
C PHE A 14 7.85 -10.04 -10.15
N ARG A 15 8.58 -9.84 -11.27
CA ARG A 15 8.74 -10.85 -12.33
C ARG A 15 9.54 -12.09 -11.90
N GLN A 16 10.36 -11.98 -10.85
CA GLN A 16 11.19 -13.09 -10.35
C GLN A 16 10.55 -13.83 -9.16
N LEU A 17 9.70 -13.15 -8.37
CA LEU A 17 9.15 -13.71 -7.12
C LEU A 17 7.85 -14.52 -7.29
N GLY A 18 7.16 -14.43 -8.44
CA GLY A 18 5.95 -15.20 -8.69
C GLY A 18 4.89 -15.04 -7.60
N SER A 19 4.42 -16.15 -7.02
CA SER A 19 3.38 -16.18 -5.97
C SER A 19 3.75 -15.39 -4.71
N PHE A 20 5.04 -15.25 -4.40
CA PHE A 20 5.51 -14.49 -3.24
C PHE A 20 5.36 -12.97 -3.47
N GLY A 21 5.62 -12.53 -4.71
CA GLY A 21 5.43 -11.13 -5.11
C GLY A 21 3.96 -10.71 -5.06
N PHE A 22 3.03 -11.65 -5.29
CA PHE A 22 1.59 -11.39 -5.19
C PHE A 22 1.15 -11.10 -3.75
N VAL A 23 1.67 -11.84 -2.77
CA VAL A 23 1.37 -11.62 -1.35
C VAL A 23 1.92 -10.26 -0.89
N GLU A 24 3.13 -9.90 -1.30
CA GLU A 24 3.70 -8.59 -0.97
C GLU A 24 2.88 -7.42 -1.54
N MET A 25 2.38 -7.55 -2.77
CA MET A 25 1.48 -6.53 -3.35
C MET A 25 0.18 -6.40 -2.57
N LEU A 26 -0.39 -7.53 -2.17
CA LEU A 26 -1.63 -7.56 -1.40
C LEU A 26 -1.45 -6.87 -0.04
N VAL A 27 -0.35 -7.15 0.65
CA VAL A 27 0.01 -6.49 1.92
C VAL A 27 0.21 -4.99 1.72
N PHE A 28 0.90 -4.58 0.65
CA PHE A 28 1.12 -3.17 0.36
C PHE A 28 -0.19 -2.40 0.13
N VAL A 29 -1.09 -2.95 -0.69
CA VAL A 29 -2.42 -2.37 -0.92
C VAL A 29 -3.24 -2.34 0.37
N LEU A 30 -3.17 -3.37 1.21
CA LEU A 30 -3.86 -3.37 2.50
C LEU A 30 -3.34 -2.31 3.46
N ILE A 31 -2.04 -2.02 3.47
CA ILE A 31 -1.45 -0.95 4.28
C ILE A 31 -1.94 0.42 3.81
N LEU A 32 -1.97 0.66 2.49
CA LEU A 32 -2.53 1.89 1.93
C LEU A 32 -4.02 2.03 2.22
N ALA A 33 -4.79 0.96 2.06
CA ALA A 33 -6.21 0.92 2.39
C ALA A 33 -6.45 1.16 3.88
N ALA A 34 -5.63 0.58 4.76
CA ALA A 34 -5.69 0.81 6.20
C ALA A 34 -5.34 2.26 6.56
N GLY A 35 -4.33 2.85 5.91
CA GLY A 35 -4.00 4.28 6.05
C GLY A 35 -5.15 5.18 5.57
N LEU A 36 -5.76 4.86 4.44
CA LEU A 36 -6.93 5.58 3.91
C LEU A 36 -8.14 5.45 4.84
N ILE A 37 -8.45 4.25 5.30
CA ILE A 37 -9.51 3.99 6.28
C ILE A 37 -9.23 4.72 7.60
N TYR A 38 -7.98 4.75 8.05
CA TYR A 38 -7.57 5.48 9.24
C TYR A 38 -7.77 7.00 9.07
N ILE A 39 -7.37 7.56 7.93
CA ILE A 39 -7.60 8.98 7.60
C ILE A 39 -9.10 9.28 7.54
N ILE A 40 -9.88 8.43 6.87
CA ILE A 40 -11.35 8.56 6.77
C ILE A 40 -11.98 8.51 8.17
N LYS A 41 -11.59 7.53 9.02
CA LYS A 41 -12.11 7.40 10.38
C LYS A 41 -11.65 8.54 11.31
N LYS A 42 -10.48 9.11 11.10
CA LYS A 42 -9.89 10.14 11.96
C LYS A 42 -10.20 11.57 11.50
N GLY A 43 -10.77 11.77 10.31
CA GLY A 43 -10.87 13.10 9.70
C GLY A 43 -12.04 13.39 8.76
N ALA A 44 -13.05 12.52 8.62
CA ALA A 44 -14.21 12.83 7.77
C ALA A 44 -15.49 13.26 8.52
N LEU A 45 -15.53 13.28 9.87
CA LEU A 45 -16.75 13.68 10.60
C LEU A 45 -16.52 14.48 11.90
N GLU A 46 -15.36 15.11 12.11
CA GLU A 46 -15.16 15.90 13.34
C GLU A 46 -14.36 17.20 13.10
N SER A 47 -14.75 17.92 12.05
CA SER A 47 -14.58 19.38 11.94
C SER A 47 -15.48 19.93 10.82
N ALA A 48 -16.79 19.77 10.96
CA ALA A 48 -17.80 20.53 10.21
C ALA A 48 -18.92 20.95 11.16
#